data_AF-A0A5K1H4D2-F1
#
_entry.id   AF-A0A5K1H4D2-F1
#
_cell.length_a   1.000
_cell.length_b   1.000
_cell.length_c   1.000
_cell.angle_alpha   90.00
_cell.angle_beta   90.00
_cell.angle_gamma   90.00
#
_symmetry.space_group_name_H-M   'P 1'
#
loop_
_entity.id
_entity.type
_entity.pdbx_description
1 polymer ?
#
loop_
_entity_poly.entity_id
_entity_poly.type
_entity_poly.pdbx_seq_one_letter_code
_entity_poly.pdbx_strand_id
1 'polypeptide(L)'
;ALYLEEVLREGFSHPSVNGIMLWTALHPKGCYQMCLTDNNLQNLPPGDVVDRLLQEWYTGQVAGQTDGHGCFDFEGFLGDYDLSAAYGSKIVNSTLSLFQGDETLHFNVQI
;
A
#
# COMPACT_ATOMS: atom_id res chain seq x y z
N ALA A 1 -0.43 21.29 -4.33
CA ALA A 1 0.45 20.12 -4.16
C ALA A 1 0.97 20.05 -2.73
N LEU A 2 1.75 21.02 -2.25
CA LEU A 2 2.34 20.99 -0.89
C LEU A 2 1.32 20.71 0.23
N TYR A 3 0.28 21.53 0.37
CA TYR A 3 -0.74 21.33 1.41
C TYR A 3 -1.52 20.01 1.29
N LEU A 4 -1.65 19.46 0.07
CA LEU A 4 -2.30 18.16 -0.11
C LEU A 4 -1.45 17.06 0.51
N GLU A 5 -0.14 17.08 0.29
CA GLU A 5 0.78 16.11 0.88
C GLU A 5 0.76 16.16 2.41
N GLU A 6 0.84 17.37 2.99
CA GLU A 6 0.81 17.54 4.44
C GLU A 6 -0.47 16.98 5.07
N VAL A 7 -1.64 17.32 4.52
CA VAL A 7 -2.93 16.83 5.01
C VAL A 7 -3.05 15.32 4.86
N LEU A 8 -2.60 14.76 3.74
CA LEU A 8 -2.62 13.32 3.50
C LEU A 8 -1.72 12.58 4.50
N ARG A 9 -0.50 13.07 4.74
CA ARG A 9 0.43 12.47 5.70
C ARG A 9 -0.08 12.57 7.13
N GLU A 10 -0.64 13.70 7.52
CA GLU A 10 -1.26 13.89 8.84
C GLU A 10 -2.39 12.86 9.05
N GLY A 11 -3.31 12.76 8.09
CA GLY A 11 -4.40 11.79 8.13
C GLY A 11 -3.90 10.34 8.18
N PHE A 12 -2.91 9.99 7.36
CA PHE A 12 -2.35 8.64 7.31
C PHE A 12 -1.60 8.26 8.58
N SER A 13 -0.99 9.22 9.27
CA SER A 13 -0.22 8.97 10.51
C SER A 13 -1.10 8.59 11.71
N HIS A 14 -2.41 8.83 11.65
CA HIS A 14 -3.30 8.66 12.78
C HIS A 14 -3.93 7.24 12.80
N PRO A 15 -3.72 6.43 13.85
CA PRO A 15 -4.12 5.01 13.87
C PRO A 15 -5.63 4.76 13.85
N SER A 16 -6.45 5.77 14.13
CA SER A 16 -7.92 5.71 14.01
C SER A 16 -8.47 6.09 12.63
N VAL A 17 -7.61 6.45 11.66
CA VAL A 17 -8.03 6.73 10.29
C VAL A 17 -7.99 5.44 9.48
N ASN A 18 -9.16 4.93 9.12
CA ASN A 18 -9.26 3.69 8.31
C ASN A 18 -9.22 3.93 6.79
N GLY A 19 -9.34 5.19 6.35
CA GLY A 19 -9.30 5.53 4.94
C GLY A 19 -9.45 7.03 4.70
N ILE A 20 -8.95 7.47 3.55
CA ILE A 20 -9.01 8.87 3.10
C ILE A 20 -9.72 8.91 1.74
N MET A 21 -10.78 9.71 1.64
CA MET A 21 -11.51 9.93 0.39
C MET A 21 -11.25 11.35 -0.09
N LEU A 22 -10.79 11.49 -1.34
CA LEU A 22 -10.52 12.78 -1.97
C LEU A 22 -11.63 13.14 -2.96
N TRP A 23 -12.08 14.40 -2.89
CA TRP A 23 -13.01 14.95 -3.87
C TRP A 23 -12.23 15.75 -4.93
N THR A 24 -11.82 15.06 -6.00
CA THR A 24 -10.94 15.63 -7.04
C THR A 24 -11.64 15.74 -8.39
N ALA A 25 -12.79 16.39 -8.39
CA ALA A 25 -13.70 16.42 -9.54
C ALA A 25 -13.05 17.04 -10.80
N LEU A 26 -13.01 16.27 -11.88
CA LEU A 26 -12.68 16.72 -13.23
C LEU A 26 -13.98 17.04 -13.98
N HIS A 27 -14.07 18.21 -14.62
CA HIS A 27 -15.24 18.64 -15.38
C HIS A 27 -14.89 18.79 -16.87
N PRO A 28 -15.81 18.54 -17.83
CA PRO A 28 -15.52 18.65 -19.27
C PRO A 28 -14.99 20.03 -19.72
N LYS A 29 -15.25 21.08 -18.94
CA LYS A 29 -14.75 22.45 -19.18
C LYS A 29 -13.45 22.78 -18.45
N GLY A 30 -12.82 21.81 -17.79
CA GLY A 30 -11.57 21.98 -17.05
C GLY A 30 -11.69 21.65 -15.56
N CYS A 31 -10.66 22.04 -14.80
CA CYS A 31 -10.56 21.71 -13.39
C CYS A 31 -11.49 22.58 -12.51
N TYR A 32 -12.11 21.98 -11.49
CA TYR A 32 -12.92 22.72 -10.52
C TYR A 32 -12.05 23.46 -9.49
N GLN A 33 -11.38 22.74 -8.59
CA GLN A 33 -10.57 23.35 -7.53
C GLN A 33 -9.28 22.57 -7.26
N MET A 34 -9.37 21.24 -7.21
CA MET A 34 -8.21 20.36 -7.06
C MET A 34 -8.40 19.11 -7.94
N CYS A 35 -7.66 19.04 -9.05
CA CYS A 35 -7.72 17.91 -9.96
C CYS A 35 -6.39 17.17 -9.92
N LEU A 36 -6.47 15.85 -9.93
CA LEU A 36 -5.29 14.99 -10.01
C LEU A 36 -4.76 14.91 -11.44
N THR A 37 -5.65 15.04 -12.43
CA THR A 37 -5.32 14.96 -13.85
C THR A 37 -5.92 16.11 -14.67
N ASP A 38 -5.39 16.30 -15.88
CA ASP A 38 -5.96 17.20 -16.88
C ASP A 38 -7.10 16.52 -17.69
N ASN A 39 -7.66 17.23 -18.67
CA ASN A 39 -8.76 16.70 -19.51
C ASN A 39 -8.33 15.52 -20.41
N ASN A 40 -7.03 15.28 -20.58
CA ASN A 40 -6.47 14.16 -21.33
C ASN A 40 -6.01 13.03 -20.38
N LEU A 41 -6.40 13.09 -19.11
CA LEU A 41 -6.01 12.16 -18.05
C LEU A 41 -4.49 12.11 -17.81
N GLN A 42 -3.76 13.18 -18.13
CA GLN A 42 -2.35 13.33 -17.77
C GLN A 42 -2.24 13.85 -16.34
N ASN A 43 -1.25 13.36 -15.60
CA ASN A 43 -1.08 13.73 -14.20
C ASN A 43 -0.76 15.22 -14.05
N LEU A 44 -1.38 15.84 -13.05
CA LEU A 44 -1.06 17.18 -12.57
C LEU A 44 -0.24 17.06 -11.27
N PRO A 45 0.41 18.14 -10.79
CA PRO A 45 1.20 18.08 -9.57
C PRO A 45 0.50 17.50 -8.31
N PRO A 46 -0.81 17.69 -8.10
CA PRO A 46 -1.53 16.99 -7.02
C PRO A 46 -1.64 15.48 -7.24
N GLY A 47 -1.80 15.03 -8.49
CA GLY A 47 -1.80 13.62 -8.85
C GLY A 47 -0.43 12.99 -8.62
N ASP A 48 0.65 13.67 -9.00
CA ASP A 48 2.02 13.19 -8.75
C ASP A 48 2.31 13.00 -7.25
N VAL A 49 1.72 13.87 -6.40
CA VAL A 49 1.79 13.72 -4.94
C VAL A 49 1.05 12.47 -4.48
N VAL A 50 -0.20 12.27 -4.92
CA VAL A 50 -1.00 11.09 -4.54
C VAL A 50 -0.32 9.81 -4.99
N ASP A 51 0.16 9.75 -6.24
CA ASP A 51 0.84 8.57 -6.78
C ASP A 51 2.09 8.24 -6.00
N ARG A 52 2.92 9.24 -5.67
CA ARG A 52 4.11 9.03 -4.84
C ARG A 52 3.76 8.53 -3.44
N LEU A 53 2.76 9.11 -2.78
CA LEU A 53 2.31 8.66 -1.46
C LEU A 53 1.77 7.22 -1.51
N LEU A 54 1.04 6.85 -2.55
CA LEU A 54 0.59 5.47 -2.75
C LEU A 54 1.76 4.50 -2.93
N GLN A 55 2.83 4.91 -3.62
CA GLN A 55 4.05 4.09 -3.70
C GLN A 55 4.78 3.98 -2.36
N GLU A 56 4.74 5.01 -1.53
CA GLU A 56 5.29 4.98 -0.16
C GLU A 56 4.43 4.12 0.79
N TRP A 57 3.11 4.03 0.57
CA TRP A 57 2.13 3.37 1.43
C TRP A 57 1.64 2.03 0.90
N TYR A 58 2.48 1.37 0.11
CA TYR A 58 2.19 0.07 -0.45
C TYR A 58 3.32 -0.89 -0.11
N THR A 59 2.95 -2.12 0.25
CA THR A 59 3.93 -3.19 0.41
C THR A 59 4.12 -3.84 -0.93
N GLY A 60 5.27 -3.59 -1.53
CA GLY A 60 5.66 -4.24 -2.78
C GLY A 60 5.95 -5.73 -2.61
N GLN A 61 6.58 -6.31 -3.62
CA GLN A 61 7.08 -7.67 -3.52
C GLN A 61 8.22 -7.74 -2.50
N VAL A 62 8.02 -8.53 -1.44
CA VAL A 62 9.05 -8.87 -0.47
C VAL A 62 9.51 -10.29 -0.73
N ALA A 63 10.82 -10.51 -0.81
CA ALA A 63 11.41 -11.83 -1.04
C ALA A 63 12.68 -11.99 -0.20
N GLY A 64 12.92 -13.21 0.27
CA GLY A 64 14.12 -13.54 1.02
C GLY A 64 14.25 -15.04 1.28
N GLN A 65 15.22 -15.40 2.10
CA GLN A 65 15.42 -16.78 2.55
C GLN A 65 15.00 -16.89 4.01
N THR A 66 14.46 -18.05 4.38
CA THR A 66 14.21 -18.35 5.78
C THR A 66 15.52 -18.51 6.55
N ASP A 67 15.48 -18.25 7.85
CA ASP A 67 16.59 -18.50 8.75
C ASP A 67 16.82 -20.01 9.02
N GLY A 68 17.72 -20.34 9.94
CA GLY A 68 18.02 -21.71 10.34
C GLY A 68 16.86 -22.44 11.03
N HIS A 69 15.79 -21.74 11.38
CA HIS A 69 14.58 -22.27 11.99
C HIS A 69 13.39 -22.32 11.02
N GLY A 70 13.57 -21.87 9.77
CA GLY A 70 12.49 -21.81 8.77
C GLY A 70 11.61 -20.57 8.87
N CYS A 71 12.05 -19.54 9.61
CA CYS A 71 11.30 -18.29 9.80
C CYS A 71 11.74 -17.21 8.81
N PHE A 72 10.78 -16.38 8.37
CA PHE A 72 11.02 -15.20 7.53
C PHE A 72 10.12 -14.06 8.04
N ASP A 73 10.74 -12.97 8.47
CA ASP A 73 10.04 -11.79 9.00
C ASP A 73 10.05 -10.65 7.98
N PHE A 74 8.93 -9.94 7.87
CA PHE A 74 8.82 -8.72 7.06
C PHE A 74 7.84 -7.74 7.70
N GLU A 75 8.00 -6.46 7.36
CA GLU A 75 7.05 -5.40 7.69
C GLU A 75 6.22 -5.05 6.45
N GLY A 76 4.92 -4.82 6.65
CA GLY A 76 3.99 -4.47 5.58
C GLY A 76 2.81 -3.64 6.08
N PHE A 77 2.16 -2.96 5.13
CA PHE A 77 0.92 -2.23 5.33
C PHE A 77 -0.27 -3.20 5.45
N LEU A 78 -1.37 -2.75 6.03
CA LEU A 78 -2.59 -3.56 6.12
C LEU A 78 -3.10 -3.93 4.72
N GLY A 79 -3.51 -5.18 4.54
CA GLY A 79 -3.95 -5.67 3.23
C GLY A 79 -3.87 -7.18 3.08
N ASP A 80 -4.26 -7.65 1.90
CA ASP A 80 -4.20 -9.06 1.50
C ASP A 80 -2.95 -9.32 0.66
N TYR A 81 -2.30 -10.47 0.93
CA TYR A 81 -1.02 -10.87 0.37
C TYR A 81 -1.10 -12.28 -0.20
N ASP A 82 -0.57 -12.43 -1.41
CA ASP A 82 -0.22 -13.73 -1.97
C ASP A 82 1.19 -14.10 -1.53
N LEU A 83 1.32 -15.31 -0.98
CA LEU A 83 2.58 -15.85 -0.49
C LEU A 83 2.96 -17.09 -1.29
N SER A 84 4.24 -17.18 -1.68
CA SER A 84 4.83 -18.38 -2.27
C SER A 84 6.07 -18.79 -1.49
N ALA A 85 6.08 -20.01 -0.97
CA ALA A 85 7.22 -20.61 -0.29
C ALA A 85 7.82 -21.73 -1.15
N ALA A 86 9.15 -21.84 -1.17
CA ALA A 86 9.86 -22.87 -1.93
C ALA A 86 10.89 -23.62 -1.09
N TYR A 87 10.93 -24.94 -1.22
CA TYR A 87 11.94 -25.80 -0.60
C TYR A 87 12.37 -26.90 -1.58
N GLY A 88 13.60 -26.81 -2.08
CA GLY A 88 14.07 -27.66 -3.18
C GLY A 88 13.24 -27.45 -4.44
N SER A 89 12.60 -28.51 -4.94
CA SER A 89 11.70 -28.45 -6.11
C SER A 89 10.23 -28.23 -5.77
N LYS A 90 9.88 -28.11 -4.48
CA LYS A 90 8.50 -27.89 -4.04
C LYS A 90 8.21 -26.40 -3.93
N ILE A 91 7.02 -26.00 -4.37
CA ILE A 91 6.49 -24.65 -4.22
C ILE A 91 5.08 -24.78 -3.64
N VAL A 92 4.77 -23.99 -2.61
CA VAL A 92 3.44 -23.89 -2.00
C VAL A 92 3.00 -22.44 -2.04
N ASN A 93 1.75 -22.23 -2.45
CA ASN A 93 1.12 -20.92 -2.45
C ASN A 93 0.10 -20.84 -1.31
N SER A 94 -0.01 -19.67 -0.69
CA SER A 94 -0.97 -19.37 0.35
C SER A 94 -1.37 -17.90 0.30
N THR A 95 -2.36 -17.52 1.09
CA THR A 95 -2.77 -16.12 1.25
C THR A 95 -2.75 -15.71 2.71
N LEU A 96 -2.40 -14.46 2.96
CA LEU A 96 -2.32 -13.87 4.29
C LEU A 96 -2.99 -12.50 4.26
N SER A 97 -3.81 -12.21 5.26
CA SER A 97 -4.37 -10.87 5.45
C SER A 97 -3.77 -10.22 6.69
N LEU A 98 -3.13 -9.08 6.51
CA LEU A 98 -2.57 -8.28 7.59
C LEU A 98 -3.61 -7.23 8.02
N PHE A 99 -4.08 -7.34 9.25
CA PHE A 99 -5.04 -6.42 9.86
C PHE A 99 -4.41 -5.69 11.03
N GLN A 100 -5.06 -4.60 11.46
CA GLN A 100 -4.65 -3.87 12.65
C GLN A 100 -4.68 -4.81 13.87
N GLY A 101 -3.59 -4.84 14.62
CA GLY A 101 -3.43 -5.65 15.83
C GLY A 101 -2.32 -5.11 16.72
N ASP A 102 -2.27 -5.61 17.95
CA ASP A 102 -1.30 -5.17 18.97
C ASP A 102 0.01 -5.98 18.94
N GLU A 103 0.06 -7.05 18.14
CA GLU A 103 1.17 -8.01 18.06
C GLU A 103 1.50 -8.37 16.61
N THR A 104 2.69 -8.96 16.40
CA THR A 104 3.12 -9.50 15.11
C THR A 104 2.23 -10.67 14.71
N LEU A 105 1.78 -10.67 13.45
CA LEU A 105 1.03 -11.78 12.87
C LEU A 105 1.97 -12.94 12.53
N HIS A 106 1.82 -14.06 13.23
CA HIS A 106 2.53 -15.30 12.91
C HIS A 106 1.70 -16.17 11.97
N PHE A 107 2.28 -16.56 10.84
CA PHE A 107 1.63 -17.40 9.83
C PHE A 107 2.49 -18.60 9.47
N ASN A 108 1.90 -19.80 9.51
CA ASN A 108 2.61 -21.05 9.23
C ASN A 108 2.25 -21.60 7.86
N VAL A 109 3.28 -21.94 7.06
CA VAL A 109 3.14 -22.56 5.74
C VAL A 109 3.71 -23.97 5.79
N GLN A 110 2.94 -24.96 5.35
CA GLN A 110 3.38 -26.36 5.28
C GLN A 110 3.91 -26.69 3.87
N ILE A 111 5.11 -27.28 3.79
CA ILE A 111 5.81 -27.63 2.52
C ILE A 111 6.32 -29.07 2.50
#